data_AF-A0A017TH99-F1
#
_entry.id   AF-A0A017TH99-F1
#
_cell.length_a   1.000
_cell.length_b   1.000
_cell.length_c   1.000
_cell.angle_alpha   90.00
_cell.angle_beta   90.00
_cell.angle_gamma   90.00
#
_symmetry.space_group_name_H-M   'P 1'
#
loop_
_entity.id
_entity.type
_entity.pdbx_description
1 polymer ?
#
loop_
_entity_poly.entity_id
_entity_poly.type
_entity_poly.pdbx_seq_one_letter_code
_entity_poly.pdbx_strand_id
1 'polypeptide(L)'
;MMRRRSLRAAALLAALPALPALTGCVTEGYSLDGVSTFNIEVVRVNGDAPPSFDAPLPANLGNVDEFWDVVIEARDGRGDPTAFEGMVRLRAEPGAVQAVEGEGASGRNLRVRGGRGVGTVRVTGVFGASRMWVEDLGYLPAENLDEAACSNGKNDDPQEDVLVDFPADPGCAYADDDSEEGGTFAAGVSEPVAYALPRISDIQGRASETPYKYEAMEVNTSEPQRLVVIRISSDGFYVTDLAEQGQGYNHLYAFNFSTPPGMRVCDRFEYLAGTVNEFFGGTQIAFPSFRVVPPGKDEPCEVPEPEVIEPAMVSDAVAMEKIESGLVRISGFHITANFGKNRAVESAMFPGVYEFKPDQSNCDLNDDGQVDFESPTEGLCSEQCTSSTECSEWTSYSARGNYKVSNGSTMIQVNTSTVGGFDPTSHRGQVLDVVTGTLRNFSGGSLNWTVETRCSDDLVCQATGCIPAPKPSTEACVRLRTEDDNDDPAN
;
A
#
# COMPACT_ATOMS: atom_id res chain seq x y z
N MET A 1 -96.47 -53.62 -14.17
CA MET A 1 -96.91 -54.68 -15.11
C MET A 1 -95.72 -55.01 -16.01
N MET A 2 -95.29 -56.28 -16.04
CA MET A 2 -94.34 -56.92 -16.99
C MET A 2 -92.91 -56.32 -17.10
N ARG A 3 -91.85 -57.07 -16.73
CA ARG A 3 -91.08 -58.02 -17.58
C ARG A 3 -90.46 -57.30 -18.79
N ARG A 4 -89.20 -57.49 -19.21
CA ARG A 4 -88.17 -58.53 -19.07
C ARG A 4 -87.06 -58.11 -20.09
N ARG A 5 -85.80 -58.51 -19.85
CA ARG A 5 -84.81 -59.09 -20.80
C ARG A 5 -84.52 -58.32 -22.12
N SER A 6 -83.34 -58.29 -22.74
CA SER A 6 -82.05 -58.97 -22.57
C SER A 6 -81.15 -58.60 -23.77
N LEU A 7 -79.83 -58.72 -23.56
CA LEU A 7 -78.80 -59.23 -24.52
C LEU A 7 -78.22 -58.33 -25.63
N ARG A 8 -76.87 -58.32 -25.60
CA ARG A 8 -75.86 -58.27 -26.69
C ARG A 8 -75.71 -56.95 -27.45
N ALA A 9 -74.56 -56.59 -28.01
CA ALA A 9 -73.12 -56.82 -27.88
C ALA A 9 -72.48 -55.99 -29.01
N ALA A 10 -71.21 -55.58 -28.86
CA ALA A 10 -70.34 -54.94 -29.87
C ALA A 10 -70.66 -53.46 -30.20
N ALA A 11 -69.72 -52.54 -30.42
CA ALA A 11 -68.25 -52.52 -30.36
C ALA A 11 -67.79 -51.04 -30.55
N LEU A 12 -66.55 -50.75 -30.13
CA LEU A 12 -65.69 -49.62 -30.53
C LEU A 12 -66.19 -48.17 -30.34
N LEU A 13 -65.53 -47.43 -29.44
CA LEU A 13 -64.57 -46.39 -29.84
C LEU A 13 -63.64 -46.05 -28.65
N ALA A 14 -62.34 -46.08 -28.93
CA ALA A 14 -61.28 -45.78 -27.99
C ALA A 14 -61.19 -44.28 -27.71
N ALA A 15 -61.10 -43.91 -26.43
CA ALA A 15 -60.58 -42.63 -25.99
C ALA A 15 -59.54 -42.93 -24.90
N LEU A 16 -58.26 -42.89 -25.29
CA LEU A 16 -57.15 -42.85 -24.33
C LEU A 16 -57.20 -41.51 -23.58
N PRO A 17 -57.17 -41.48 -22.24
CA PRO A 17 -56.72 -40.30 -21.52
C PRO A 17 -55.19 -40.26 -21.64
N ALA A 18 -54.68 -39.24 -22.34
CA ALA A 18 -53.27 -38.88 -22.30
C ALA A 18 -52.94 -38.43 -20.87
N LEU A 19 -52.26 -39.30 -20.10
CA LEU A 19 -51.48 -38.86 -18.95
C LEU A 19 -50.27 -38.09 -19.50
N PRO A 20 -50.06 -36.81 -19.17
CA PRO A 20 -48.75 -36.23 -19.34
C PRO A 20 -47.82 -36.95 -18.37
N ALA A 21 -46.89 -37.73 -18.92
CA ALA A 21 -45.71 -38.13 -18.18
C ALA A 21 -45.00 -36.84 -17.80
N LEU A 22 -45.14 -36.43 -16.53
CA LEU A 22 -44.18 -35.55 -15.89
C LEU A 22 -42.85 -36.31 -15.94
N THR A 23 -42.07 -36.08 -16.99
CA THR A 23 -40.63 -36.29 -16.95
C THR A 23 -40.14 -35.36 -15.85
N GLY A 24 -40.06 -35.89 -14.63
CA GLY A 24 -39.33 -35.23 -13.56
C GLY A 24 -37.94 -34.92 -14.10
N CYS A 25 -37.52 -33.67 -13.99
CA CYS A 25 -36.11 -33.34 -14.08
C CYS A 25 -35.40 -34.27 -13.11
N VAL A 26 -34.72 -35.29 -13.63
CA VAL A 26 -33.70 -35.97 -12.85
C VAL A 26 -32.59 -34.94 -12.78
N THR A 27 -32.60 -34.13 -11.73
CA THR A 27 -31.36 -33.54 -11.25
C THR A 27 -30.49 -34.75 -10.92
N GLU A 28 -29.55 -35.10 -11.80
CA GLU A 28 -28.40 -35.90 -11.40
C GLU A 28 -27.87 -35.21 -10.14
N GLY A 29 -28.07 -35.87 -9.00
CA GLY A 29 -27.59 -35.33 -7.74
C GLY A 29 -26.09 -35.17 -7.89
N TYR A 30 -25.58 -33.96 -7.69
CA TYR A 30 -24.14 -33.75 -7.59
C TYR A 30 -23.59 -34.75 -6.58
N SER A 31 -22.66 -35.59 -7.01
CA SER A 31 -21.93 -36.45 -6.09
C SER A 31 -21.20 -35.54 -5.09
N LEU A 32 -21.43 -35.77 -3.79
CA LEU A 32 -20.64 -35.13 -2.73
C LEU A 32 -19.42 -35.98 -2.37
N ASP A 33 -19.20 -37.07 -3.10
CA ASP A 33 -18.08 -37.98 -2.89
C ASP A 33 -16.85 -37.45 -3.66
N GLY A 34 -15.66 -37.58 -3.05
CA GLY A 34 -14.41 -36.97 -3.55
C GLY A 34 -14.00 -35.75 -2.71
N VAL A 35 -12.81 -35.19 -2.97
CA VAL A 35 -12.36 -34.00 -2.25
C VAL A 35 -13.17 -32.77 -2.67
N SER A 36 -13.66 -32.03 -1.69
CA SER A 36 -14.37 -30.76 -1.91
C SER A 36 -13.66 -29.58 -1.25
N THR A 37 -12.87 -29.81 -0.21
CA THR A 37 -12.13 -28.79 0.54
C THR A 37 -10.99 -29.43 1.33
N PHE A 38 -10.10 -28.60 1.85
CA PHE A 38 -9.08 -29.00 2.81
C PHE A 38 -9.32 -28.34 4.16
N ASN A 39 -9.20 -29.12 5.23
CA ASN A 39 -8.94 -28.57 6.55
C ASN A 39 -7.42 -28.41 6.69
N ILE A 40 -6.95 -27.20 6.97
CA ILE A 40 -5.54 -26.91 7.26
C ILE A 40 -5.41 -26.31 8.65
N GLU A 41 -4.53 -26.90 9.46
CA GLU A 41 -4.23 -26.46 10.82
C GLU A 41 -2.76 -26.06 10.90
N VAL A 42 -2.48 -24.85 11.42
CA VAL A 42 -1.13 -24.46 11.86
C VAL A 42 -0.97 -24.95 13.29
N VAL A 43 -0.19 -26.01 13.50
CA VAL A 43 -0.06 -26.67 14.80
C VAL A 43 1.03 -26.05 15.68
N ARG A 44 2.07 -25.47 15.07
CA ARG A 44 3.14 -24.76 15.77
C ARG A 44 3.67 -23.60 14.95
N VAL A 45 4.12 -22.55 15.64
CA VAL A 45 4.85 -21.43 15.07
C VAL A 45 6.19 -21.30 15.80
N ASN A 46 7.29 -21.40 15.06
CA ASN A 46 8.66 -21.38 15.56
C ASN A 46 8.93 -22.41 16.67
N GLY A 47 8.23 -23.56 16.61
CA GLY A 47 8.35 -24.65 17.59
C GLY A 47 7.41 -24.55 18.79
N ASP A 48 6.74 -23.42 18.98
CA ASP A 48 5.77 -23.18 20.05
C ASP A 48 4.33 -23.28 19.56
N ALA A 49 3.35 -23.25 20.48
CA ALA A 49 1.94 -23.18 20.12
C ALA A 49 1.65 -21.88 19.34
N PRO A 50 0.70 -21.88 18.37
CA PRO A 50 0.37 -20.68 17.62
C PRO A 50 -0.03 -19.52 18.54
N PRO A 51 0.49 -18.29 18.30
CA PRO A 51 0.17 -17.12 19.10
C PRO A 51 -1.32 -16.79 19.08
N SER A 52 -1.85 -16.37 20.23
CA SER A 52 -3.21 -15.87 20.39
C SER A 52 -3.29 -14.36 20.15
N PHE A 53 -4.47 -13.82 19.86
CA PHE A 53 -4.68 -12.38 19.72
C PHE A 53 -4.40 -11.56 20.99
N ASP A 54 -4.43 -12.19 22.17
CA ASP A 54 -4.06 -11.54 23.44
C ASP A 54 -2.54 -11.43 23.64
N ALA A 55 -1.76 -12.20 22.88
CA ALA A 55 -0.30 -12.24 22.92
C ALA A 55 0.27 -12.50 21.50
N PRO A 56 0.05 -11.56 20.56
CA PRO A 56 0.49 -11.74 19.18
C PRO A 56 2.01 -11.65 19.06
N LEU A 57 2.58 -12.26 18.03
CA LEU A 57 3.98 -12.04 17.64
C LEU A 57 4.17 -10.63 17.07
N PRO A 58 5.37 -10.03 17.14
CA PRO A 58 5.65 -8.77 16.45
C PRO A 58 5.43 -8.89 14.94
N ALA A 59 5.05 -7.79 14.27
CA ALA A 59 4.97 -7.77 12.81
C ALA A 59 6.33 -8.14 12.18
N ASN A 60 6.31 -9.04 11.21
CA ASN A 60 7.50 -9.47 10.49
C ASN A 60 7.69 -8.59 9.25
N LEU A 61 8.85 -7.94 9.15
CA LEU A 61 9.17 -6.96 8.10
C LEU A 61 9.79 -7.61 6.85
N GLY A 62 9.72 -8.93 6.71
CA GLY A 62 10.44 -9.64 5.66
C GLY A 62 11.92 -9.92 5.98
N ASN A 63 12.38 -9.54 7.18
CA ASN A 63 13.77 -9.63 7.60
C ASN A 63 14.10 -10.88 8.45
N VAL A 64 13.08 -11.64 8.81
CA VAL A 64 13.20 -12.90 9.54
C VAL A 64 12.36 -13.98 8.89
N ASP A 65 12.93 -15.19 8.85
CA ASP A 65 12.22 -16.40 8.46
C ASP A 65 11.48 -16.95 9.69
N GLU A 66 10.21 -17.28 9.51
CA GLU A 66 9.40 -17.98 10.51
C GLU A 66 8.95 -19.33 9.99
N PHE A 67 8.75 -20.28 10.90
CA PHE A 67 8.47 -21.67 10.58
C PHE A 67 7.13 -22.09 11.15
N TRP A 68 6.18 -22.42 10.28
CA TRP A 68 4.84 -22.87 10.66
C TRP A 68 4.71 -24.36 10.36
N ASP A 69 4.52 -25.17 11.39
CA ASP A 69 4.18 -26.57 11.18
C ASP A 69 2.70 -26.68 10.85
N VAL A 70 2.38 -27.38 9.76
CA VAL A 70 1.02 -27.50 9.24
C VAL A 70 0.59 -28.96 9.10
N VAL A 71 -0.71 -29.18 9.29
CA VAL A 71 -1.40 -30.44 9.03
C VAL A 71 -2.55 -30.16 8.08
N ILE A 72 -2.66 -30.96 7.02
CA ILE A 72 -3.69 -30.83 5.99
C ILE A 72 -4.49 -32.13 5.94
N GLU A 73 -5.81 -32.01 5.91
CA GLU A 73 -6.74 -33.12 5.75
C GLU A 73 -7.77 -32.83 4.66
N ALA A 74 -7.84 -33.69 3.65
CA ALA A 74 -8.84 -33.62 2.60
C ALA A 74 -10.23 -34.00 3.14
N ARG A 75 -11.24 -33.20 2.80
CA ARG A 75 -12.62 -33.39 3.24
C ARG A 75 -13.57 -33.50 2.05
N ASP A 76 -14.58 -34.36 2.19
CA ASP A 76 -15.64 -34.49 1.20
C ASP A 76 -16.70 -33.37 1.30
N GLY A 77 -17.73 -33.41 0.46
CA GLY A 77 -18.82 -32.42 0.49
C GLY A 77 -19.67 -32.45 1.78
N ARG A 78 -19.44 -33.43 2.66
CA ARG A 78 -20.09 -33.55 3.98
C ARG A 78 -19.16 -33.10 5.13
N GLY A 79 -17.89 -32.84 4.84
CA GLY A 79 -16.86 -32.47 5.83
C GLY A 79 -16.15 -33.68 6.46
N ASP A 80 -16.45 -34.90 6.02
CA ASP A 80 -15.81 -36.11 6.50
C ASP A 80 -14.42 -36.29 5.86
N PRO A 81 -13.42 -36.86 6.56
CA PRO A 81 -12.13 -37.16 5.94
C PRO A 81 -12.30 -38.05 4.72
N THR A 82 -11.66 -37.69 3.61
CA THR A 82 -11.69 -38.45 2.36
C THR A 82 -10.29 -38.72 1.84
N ALA A 83 -10.15 -39.75 1.01
CA ALA A 83 -8.89 -40.02 0.32
C ALA A 83 -8.59 -38.91 -0.70
N PHE A 84 -7.32 -38.53 -0.77
CA PHE A 84 -6.78 -37.62 -1.77
C PHE A 84 -5.30 -37.92 -1.96
N GLU A 85 -4.86 -37.90 -3.22
CA GLU A 85 -3.47 -38.09 -3.64
C GLU A 85 -3.11 -36.95 -4.58
N GLY A 86 -2.23 -36.05 -4.15
CA GLY A 86 -1.92 -34.88 -4.97
C GLY A 86 -0.96 -33.91 -4.30
N MET A 87 -0.52 -32.92 -5.08
CA MET A 87 0.25 -31.78 -4.59
C MET A 87 -0.70 -30.62 -4.32
N VAL A 88 -0.55 -30.00 -3.15
CA VAL A 88 -1.27 -28.77 -2.81
C VAL A 88 -0.30 -27.60 -2.73
N ARG A 89 -0.73 -26.42 -3.18
CA ARG A 89 0.02 -25.16 -3.08
C ARG A 89 -0.33 -24.46 -1.78
N LEU A 90 0.70 -24.04 -1.05
CA LEU A 90 0.57 -23.25 0.16
C LEU A 90 0.87 -21.77 -0.09
N ARG A 91 0.06 -20.88 0.50
CA ARG A 91 0.24 -19.42 0.50
C ARG A 91 -0.04 -18.85 1.89
N ALA A 92 0.64 -17.78 2.28
CA ALA A 92 0.40 -17.08 3.53
C ALA A 92 -0.19 -15.71 3.21
N GLU A 93 -1.26 -15.31 3.90
CA GLU A 93 -1.91 -14.01 3.66
C GLU A 93 -2.36 -13.38 5.00
N PRO A 94 -1.91 -12.16 5.36
CA PRO A 94 -0.79 -11.43 4.74
C PRO A 94 0.54 -12.17 4.92
N GLY A 95 1.43 -12.03 3.95
CA GLY A 95 2.81 -12.55 3.99
C GLY A 95 3.20 -13.33 2.73
N ALA A 96 4.30 -14.08 2.83
CA ALA A 96 4.78 -14.90 1.72
C ALA A 96 5.36 -16.22 2.20
N VAL A 97 5.07 -17.30 1.46
CA VAL A 97 5.74 -18.60 1.62
C VAL A 97 7.06 -18.59 0.87
N GLN A 98 8.17 -18.80 1.58
CA GLN A 98 9.50 -18.90 1.02
C GLN A 98 9.85 -20.33 0.61
N ALA A 99 9.48 -21.31 1.42
CA ALA A 99 9.71 -22.73 1.16
C ALA A 99 8.75 -23.61 1.97
N VAL A 100 8.58 -24.85 1.54
CA VAL A 100 7.85 -25.90 2.27
C VAL A 100 8.76 -27.12 2.39
N GLU A 101 8.86 -27.64 3.60
CA GLU A 101 9.59 -28.87 3.95
C GLU A 101 8.59 -29.94 4.39
N GLY A 102 8.83 -31.18 3.99
CA GLY A 102 7.93 -32.30 4.26
C GLY A 102 8.18 -33.47 3.31
N GLU A 103 7.54 -34.61 3.56
CA GLU A 103 7.63 -35.75 2.64
C GLU A 103 7.05 -35.36 1.28
N GLY A 104 7.84 -35.45 0.21
CA GLY A 104 7.42 -35.09 -1.15
C GLY A 104 7.17 -33.59 -1.38
N ALA A 105 7.56 -32.71 -0.45
CA ALA A 105 7.43 -31.27 -0.65
C ALA A 105 8.38 -30.75 -1.74
N SER A 106 7.93 -29.76 -2.52
CA SER A 106 8.73 -29.13 -3.56
C SER A 106 8.34 -27.66 -3.73
N GLY A 107 9.30 -26.75 -3.58
CA GLY A 107 9.04 -25.30 -3.64
C GLY A 107 8.04 -24.85 -2.57
N ARG A 108 6.88 -24.36 -3.00
CA ARG A 108 5.74 -23.99 -2.11
C ARG A 108 4.62 -25.04 -2.11
N ASN A 109 4.92 -26.27 -2.49
CA ASN A 109 3.96 -27.36 -2.58
C ASN A 109 4.22 -28.41 -1.51
N LEU A 110 3.13 -28.96 -0.97
CA LEU A 110 3.17 -30.09 -0.06
C LEU A 110 2.46 -31.28 -0.70
N ARG A 111 3.03 -32.48 -0.56
CA ARG A 111 2.39 -33.71 -0.98
C ARG A 111 1.36 -34.15 0.06
N VAL A 112 0.14 -34.46 -0.39
CA VAL A 112 -0.91 -35.07 0.43
C VAL A 112 -1.09 -36.51 -0.04
N ARG A 113 -1.05 -37.46 0.91
CA ARG A 113 -1.20 -38.91 0.65
C ARG A 113 -2.29 -39.48 1.52
N GLY A 114 -3.16 -40.31 0.95
CA GLY A 114 -4.30 -40.91 1.63
C GLY A 114 -5.23 -39.88 2.29
N GLY A 115 -5.28 -38.65 1.77
CA GLY A 115 -6.06 -37.55 2.35
C GLY A 115 -5.37 -36.75 3.44
N ARG A 116 -4.09 -37.01 3.77
CA ARG A 116 -3.37 -36.29 4.82
C ARG A 116 -1.97 -35.83 4.40
N GLY A 117 -1.62 -34.60 4.75
CA GLY A 117 -0.30 -34.01 4.53
C GLY A 117 0.24 -33.36 5.80
N VAL A 118 1.56 -33.44 6.02
CA VAL A 118 2.23 -32.80 7.15
C VAL A 118 3.54 -32.18 6.66
N GLY A 119 3.80 -30.93 7.04
CA GLY A 119 5.02 -30.23 6.65
C GLY A 119 5.31 -29.01 7.51
N THR A 120 6.45 -28.39 7.26
CA THR A 120 6.87 -27.12 7.86
C THR A 120 6.97 -26.08 6.75
N VAL A 121 6.27 -24.97 6.90
CA VAL A 121 6.22 -23.87 5.96
C VAL A 121 7.09 -22.74 6.47
N ARG A 122 8.06 -22.32 5.65
CA ARG A 122 8.86 -21.14 5.93
C ARG A 122 8.16 -19.91 5.37
N VAL A 123 7.79 -18.97 6.24
CA VAL A 123 7.05 -17.75 5.90
C VAL A 123 7.83 -16.49 6.28
N THR A 124 7.49 -15.38 5.66
CA THR A 124 8.05 -14.06 5.99
C THR A 124 7.05 -12.95 5.66
N GLY A 125 7.27 -11.74 6.17
CA GLY A 125 6.40 -10.58 5.88
C GLY A 125 5.00 -10.68 6.47
N VAL A 126 4.81 -11.51 7.50
CA VAL A 126 3.51 -11.78 8.15
C VAL A 126 3.18 -10.71 9.20
N PHE A 127 1.92 -10.27 9.23
CA PHE A 127 1.42 -9.26 10.17
C PHE A 127 -0.11 -9.38 10.34
N GLY A 128 -0.63 -8.85 11.44
CA GLY A 128 -2.05 -8.95 11.76
C GLY A 128 -2.54 -10.40 11.86
N ALA A 129 -3.77 -10.66 11.41
CA ALA A 129 -4.35 -12.01 11.39
C ALA A 129 -3.91 -12.78 10.13
N SER A 130 -2.69 -13.31 10.12
CA SER A 130 -2.16 -14.08 8.99
C SER A 130 -2.71 -15.51 8.94
N ARG A 131 -3.04 -15.99 7.74
CA ARG A 131 -3.59 -17.35 7.52
C ARG A 131 -2.77 -18.12 6.51
N MET A 132 -2.76 -19.44 6.66
CA MET A 132 -2.25 -20.35 5.63
C MET A 132 -3.40 -20.80 4.73
N TRP A 133 -3.22 -20.60 3.44
CA TRP A 133 -4.11 -21.06 2.38
C TRP A 133 -3.53 -22.30 1.74
N VAL A 134 -4.39 -23.25 1.42
CA VAL A 134 -4.07 -24.46 0.67
C VAL A 134 -5.01 -24.58 -0.52
N GLU A 135 -4.46 -24.96 -1.67
CA GLU A 135 -5.20 -25.16 -2.91
C GLU A 135 -4.68 -26.40 -3.63
N ASP A 136 -5.58 -27.25 -4.13
CA ASP A 136 -5.24 -28.35 -5.02
C ASP A 136 -4.70 -27.83 -6.35
N LEU A 137 -3.52 -28.31 -6.74
CA LEU A 137 -2.91 -27.94 -8.02
C LEU A 137 -3.39 -28.78 -9.19
N GLY A 138 -4.00 -29.95 -8.94
CA GLY A 138 -4.19 -30.95 -9.99
C GLY A 138 -2.87 -31.48 -10.52
N TYR A 139 -1.91 -31.70 -9.62
CA TYR A 139 -0.58 -32.19 -9.99
C TYR A 139 -0.19 -33.37 -9.12
N LEU A 140 0.20 -34.46 -9.77
CA LEU A 140 0.64 -35.71 -9.17
C LEU A 140 2.01 -36.07 -9.78
N PRO A 141 3.15 -35.82 -9.11
CA PRO A 141 4.45 -36.17 -9.67
C PRO A 141 4.56 -37.68 -9.90
N ALA A 142 4.93 -38.09 -11.13
CA ALA A 142 5.13 -39.47 -11.50
C ALA A 142 6.34 -40.09 -10.78
N GLU A 143 6.23 -41.36 -10.38
CA GLU A 143 7.36 -42.10 -9.81
C GLU A 143 8.44 -42.41 -10.86
N ASN A 144 8.02 -42.56 -12.12
CA ASN A 144 8.87 -42.80 -13.27
C ASN A 144 8.52 -41.82 -14.40
N LEU A 145 9.43 -40.91 -14.71
CA LEU A 145 9.23 -39.87 -15.72
C LEU A 145 8.92 -40.43 -17.12
N ASP A 146 9.45 -41.62 -17.45
CA ASP A 146 9.21 -42.25 -18.76
C ASP A 146 7.79 -42.86 -18.86
N GLU A 147 7.07 -42.95 -17.75
CA GLU A 147 5.73 -43.53 -17.64
C GLU A 147 4.67 -42.52 -17.19
N ALA A 148 5.06 -41.26 -16.94
CA ALA A 148 4.15 -40.20 -16.52
C ALA A 148 3.00 -40.06 -17.52
N ALA A 149 1.76 -40.07 -17.02
CA ALA A 149 0.55 -39.95 -17.85
C ALA A 149 0.67 -38.81 -18.86
N CYS A 150 1.16 -37.65 -18.41
CA CYS A 150 1.27 -36.43 -19.20
C CYS A 150 2.50 -36.33 -20.12
N SER A 151 3.27 -37.41 -20.33
CA SER A 151 4.33 -37.44 -21.35
C SER A 151 4.54 -38.80 -22.02
N ASN A 152 3.60 -39.73 -21.87
CA ASN A 152 3.78 -41.10 -22.36
C ASN A 152 3.28 -41.34 -23.80
N GLY A 153 2.69 -40.32 -24.44
CA GLY A 153 2.22 -40.38 -25.82
C GLY A 153 0.80 -40.93 -25.98
N LYS A 154 0.03 -41.03 -24.91
CA LYS A 154 -1.35 -41.55 -24.91
C LYS A 154 -2.29 -40.51 -24.31
N ASN A 155 -3.56 -40.61 -24.69
CA ASN A 155 -4.62 -39.97 -23.92
C ASN A 155 -5.01 -40.97 -22.82
N ASP A 156 -4.71 -40.61 -21.58
CA ASP A 156 -5.02 -41.31 -20.34
C ASP A 156 -6.19 -40.64 -19.56
N ASP A 157 -6.90 -39.68 -20.17
CA ASP A 157 -8.06 -39.00 -19.60
C ASP A 157 -9.26 -39.94 -19.39
N PRO A 158 -9.97 -39.80 -18.26
CA PRO A 158 -11.26 -40.45 -18.06
C PRO A 158 -12.37 -39.93 -18.99
N GLN A 159 -12.23 -38.69 -19.49
CA GLN A 159 -13.24 -38.01 -20.32
C GLN A 159 -13.02 -38.27 -21.83
N GLU A 160 -11.93 -38.95 -22.20
CA GLU A 160 -11.50 -39.24 -23.58
C GLU A 160 -11.59 -38.00 -24.48
N ASP A 161 -10.91 -36.91 -24.11
CA ASP A 161 -10.82 -35.77 -25.02
C ASP A 161 -9.87 -36.08 -26.22
N VAL A 162 -9.53 -35.11 -27.07
CA VAL A 162 -8.63 -35.37 -28.23
C VAL A 162 -7.21 -34.87 -28.00
N LEU A 163 -6.96 -34.33 -26.81
CA LEU A 163 -5.70 -33.79 -26.35
C LEU A 163 -4.90 -34.96 -25.75
N VAL A 164 -3.59 -34.82 -25.81
CA VAL A 164 -2.63 -35.87 -25.49
C VAL A 164 -1.43 -35.16 -24.89
N ASP A 165 -1.11 -35.49 -23.65
CA ASP A 165 0.07 -35.04 -22.92
C ASP A 165 0.22 -33.51 -22.76
N PHE A 166 1.11 -33.13 -21.84
CA PHE A 166 1.60 -31.75 -21.73
C PHE A 166 2.40 -31.34 -22.98
N PRO A 167 2.27 -30.08 -23.49
CA PRO A 167 1.45 -28.97 -23.00
C PRO A 167 0.10 -28.82 -23.71
N ALA A 168 -0.30 -29.81 -24.52
CA ALA A 168 -1.51 -29.72 -25.33
C ALA A 168 -2.76 -30.02 -24.50
N ASP A 169 -2.61 -30.88 -23.49
CA ASP A 169 -3.64 -31.27 -22.56
C ASP A 169 -3.78 -30.30 -21.37
N PRO A 170 -4.95 -29.69 -21.13
CA PRO A 170 -5.20 -28.80 -19.99
C PRO A 170 -5.31 -29.52 -18.64
N GLY A 171 -5.51 -30.84 -18.64
CA GLY A 171 -5.51 -31.69 -17.45
C GLY A 171 -4.10 -31.89 -16.89
N CYS A 172 -3.09 -31.81 -17.74
CA CYS A 172 -1.68 -31.93 -17.37
C CYS A 172 -1.09 -30.63 -16.85
N ALA A 173 -0.69 -30.60 -15.57
CA ALA A 173 0.00 -29.42 -15.02
C ALA A 173 1.45 -29.30 -15.53
N TYR A 174 2.13 -30.45 -15.70
CA TYR A 174 3.53 -30.55 -16.13
C TYR A 174 3.77 -31.86 -16.90
N ALA A 175 4.92 -31.97 -17.60
CA ALA A 175 5.29 -33.21 -18.31
C ALA A 175 5.58 -34.40 -17.39
N ASP A 176 5.91 -34.15 -16.11
CA ASP A 176 6.15 -35.17 -15.09
C ASP A 176 4.91 -35.47 -14.23
N ASP A 177 3.73 -35.07 -14.70
CA ASP A 177 2.45 -35.33 -14.05
C ASP A 177 1.94 -36.74 -14.40
N ASP A 178 1.51 -37.48 -13.39
CA ASP A 178 1.01 -38.85 -13.46
C ASP A 178 -0.52 -38.90 -13.53
N SER A 179 -1.15 -37.74 -13.70
CA SER A 179 -2.60 -37.61 -13.86
C SER A 179 -2.93 -36.57 -14.94
N GLU A 180 -3.88 -36.91 -15.80
CA GLU A 180 -4.54 -35.95 -16.71
C GLU A 180 -5.83 -35.38 -16.06
N GLU A 181 -6.14 -35.76 -14.80
CA GLU A 181 -7.23 -35.16 -14.04
C GLU A 181 -6.78 -33.79 -13.50
N GLY A 182 -7.15 -32.71 -14.19
CA GLY A 182 -6.88 -31.35 -13.74
C GLY A 182 -7.39 -31.06 -12.32
N GLY A 183 -6.93 -29.95 -11.74
CA GLY A 183 -7.18 -29.64 -10.33
C GLY A 183 -8.65 -29.59 -9.94
N THR A 184 -8.98 -30.12 -8.76
CA THR A 184 -10.35 -30.11 -8.23
C THR A 184 -10.80 -28.72 -7.77
N PHE A 185 -9.89 -27.75 -7.72
CA PHE A 185 -10.05 -26.44 -7.09
C PHE A 185 -10.43 -26.52 -5.60
N ALA A 186 -10.27 -27.69 -4.96
CA ALA A 186 -10.44 -27.81 -3.53
C ALA A 186 -9.46 -26.87 -2.83
N ALA A 187 -9.98 -26.05 -1.93
CA ALA A 187 -9.20 -25.09 -1.18
C ALA A 187 -9.55 -25.14 0.30
N GLY A 188 -8.64 -24.63 1.13
CA GLY A 188 -8.78 -24.55 2.57
C GLY A 188 -8.02 -23.34 3.13
N VAL A 189 -8.45 -22.87 4.29
CA VAL A 189 -7.79 -21.77 5.00
C VAL A 189 -7.68 -22.12 6.48
N SER A 190 -6.55 -21.79 7.09
CA SER A 190 -6.32 -22.06 8.51
C SER A 190 -7.04 -21.04 9.39
N GLU A 191 -7.16 -21.39 10.68
CA GLU A 191 -7.34 -20.37 11.72
C GLU A 191 -6.18 -19.35 11.66
N PRO A 192 -6.42 -18.09 12.06
CA PRO A 192 -5.41 -17.06 11.99
C PRO A 192 -4.29 -17.28 13.03
N VAL A 193 -3.06 -17.12 12.58
CA VAL A 193 -1.88 -16.94 13.42
C VAL A 193 -1.79 -15.46 13.77
N ALA A 194 -1.78 -15.13 15.06
CA ALA A 194 -1.84 -13.75 15.51
C ALA A 194 -0.47 -13.05 15.48
N TYR A 195 -0.35 -12.03 14.64
CA TYR A 195 0.72 -11.04 14.65
C TYR A 195 0.16 -9.66 14.99
N ALA A 196 1.03 -8.79 15.50
CA ALA A 196 0.70 -7.38 15.66
C ALA A 196 0.51 -6.73 14.29
N LEU A 197 -0.38 -5.74 14.22
CA LEU A 197 -0.42 -4.83 13.08
C LEU A 197 0.88 -4.00 13.03
N PRO A 198 1.38 -3.68 11.83
CA PRO A 198 2.59 -2.88 11.67
C PRO A 198 2.37 -1.44 12.16
N ARG A 199 3.39 -0.84 12.76
CA ARG A 199 3.43 0.60 13.05
C ARG A 199 3.87 1.39 11.83
N ILE A 200 3.74 2.72 11.88
CA ILE A 200 4.24 3.58 10.79
C ILE A 200 5.74 3.34 10.53
N SER A 201 6.56 3.16 11.57
CA SER A 201 7.99 2.85 11.41
C SER A 201 8.28 1.51 10.76
N ASP A 202 7.41 0.53 10.97
CA ASP A 202 7.51 -0.78 10.34
C ASP A 202 7.11 -0.69 8.86
N ILE A 203 6.07 0.11 8.56
CA ILE A 203 5.62 0.42 7.20
C ILE A 203 6.72 1.10 6.41
N GLN A 204 7.43 2.06 6.99
CA GLN A 204 8.58 2.71 6.35
C GLN A 204 9.85 1.83 6.32
N GLY A 205 9.85 0.68 7.01
CA GLY A 205 11.03 -0.18 7.11
C GLY A 205 12.20 0.41 7.91
N ARG A 206 12.01 1.57 8.56
CA ARG A 206 13.08 2.36 9.20
C ARG A 206 14.23 2.67 8.23
N ALA A 207 13.89 2.86 6.96
CA ALA A 207 14.80 3.08 5.85
C ALA A 207 14.13 4.02 4.84
N SER A 208 14.71 4.14 3.64
CA SER A 208 14.16 4.95 2.55
C SER A 208 13.16 4.21 1.66
N GLU A 209 12.85 2.95 1.96
CA GLU A 209 11.89 2.15 1.20
C GLU A 209 11.15 1.19 2.13
N THR A 210 9.84 1.06 1.88
CA THR A 210 8.97 0.12 2.58
C THR A 210 9.32 -1.35 2.26
N PRO A 211 9.25 -2.26 3.26
CA PRO A 211 9.30 -3.70 3.03
C PRO A 211 7.97 -4.28 2.50
N TYR A 212 6.91 -3.47 2.45
CA TYR A 212 5.55 -3.91 2.14
C TYR A 212 5.01 -3.28 0.85
N LYS A 213 5.82 -3.29 -0.22
CA LYS A 213 5.47 -2.64 -1.49
C LYS A 213 4.20 -3.24 -2.07
N TYR A 214 3.21 -2.39 -2.33
CA TYR A 214 1.91 -2.73 -2.92
C TYR A 214 0.99 -3.58 -2.02
N GLU A 215 1.34 -3.73 -0.74
CA GLU A 215 0.52 -4.48 0.22
C GLU A 215 -0.64 -3.63 0.74
N ALA A 216 -1.81 -4.25 0.84
CA ALA A 216 -2.94 -3.66 1.55
C ALA A 216 -2.82 -4.01 3.04
N MET A 217 -2.76 -3.01 3.90
CA MET A 217 -2.55 -3.22 5.33
C MET A 217 -3.34 -2.26 6.21
N GLU A 218 -3.57 -2.72 7.44
CA GLU A 218 -4.07 -1.91 8.54
C GLU A 218 -2.90 -1.49 9.44
N VAL A 219 -2.86 -0.22 9.80
CA VAL A 219 -1.84 0.36 10.69
C VAL A 219 -2.27 0.16 12.13
N ASN A 220 -1.32 -0.16 13.00
CA ASN A 220 -1.59 -0.27 14.43
C ASN A 220 -2.02 1.06 15.04
N THR A 221 -3.30 1.15 15.42
CA THR A 221 -3.92 2.30 16.08
C THR A 221 -4.31 2.03 17.54
N SER A 222 -3.98 0.83 18.05
CA SER A 222 -4.40 0.40 19.39
C SER A 222 -3.48 0.97 20.47
N GLU A 223 -4.07 1.35 21.60
CA GLU A 223 -3.32 1.80 22.78
C GLU A 223 -2.24 0.79 23.22
N PRO A 224 -1.07 1.24 23.72
CA PRO A 224 -0.67 2.63 23.96
C PRO A 224 -0.24 3.42 22.70
N GLN A 225 -0.27 2.82 21.52
CA GLN A 225 0.05 3.50 20.26
C GLN A 225 -1.10 4.42 19.89
N ARG A 226 -0.77 5.67 19.57
CA ARG A 226 -1.74 6.69 19.17
C ARG A 226 -1.25 7.33 17.90
N LEU A 227 -2.07 7.26 16.86
CA LEU A 227 -1.82 8.00 15.64
C LEU A 227 -2.61 9.31 15.69
N VAL A 228 -1.96 10.42 15.35
CA VAL A 228 -2.58 11.76 15.32
C VAL A 228 -2.45 12.41 13.95
N VAL A 229 -3.48 13.13 13.52
CA VAL A 229 -3.44 13.98 12.32
C VAL A 229 -2.61 15.23 12.61
N ILE A 230 -1.56 15.46 11.83
CA ILE A 230 -0.65 16.62 12.00
C ILE A 230 -0.78 17.69 10.90
N ARG A 231 -1.31 17.31 9.73
CA ARG A 231 -1.63 18.20 8.60
C ARG A 231 -2.73 17.56 7.75
N ILE A 232 -3.55 18.42 7.13
CA ILE A 232 -4.51 18.04 6.08
C ILE A 232 -4.16 18.85 4.83
N SER A 233 -4.06 18.19 3.69
CA SER A 233 -3.79 18.80 2.38
C SER A 233 -4.99 18.57 1.44
N SER A 234 -4.95 19.21 0.26
CA SER A 234 -5.99 19.05 -0.77
C SER A 234 -6.12 17.63 -1.32
N ASP A 235 -5.04 16.86 -1.18
CA ASP A 235 -4.80 15.54 -1.76
C ASP A 235 -4.53 14.46 -0.69
N GLY A 236 -4.84 14.74 0.58
CA GLY A 236 -4.59 13.78 1.64
C GLY A 236 -4.44 14.38 3.03
N PHE A 237 -3.71 13.65 3.87
CA PHE A 237 -3.41 14.05 5.24
C PHE A 237 -2.13 13.39 5.73
N TYR A 238 -1.53 13.99 6.75
CA TYR A 238 -0.30 13.51 7.38
C TYR A 238 -0.60 13.00 8.77
N VAL A 239 -0.02 11.85 9.08
CA VAL A 239 -0.24 11.11 10.32
C VAL A 239 1.08 10.95 11.04
N THR A 240 1.04 10.99 12.36
CA THR A 240 2.20 10.70 13.21
C THR A 240 1.84 9.67 14.26
N ASP A 241 2.66 8.63 14.37
CA ASP A 241 2.63 7.67 15.48
C ASP A 241 3.36 8.29 16.68
N LEU A 242 2.62 8.53 17.76
CA LEU A 242 3.14 9.12 19.00
C LEU A 242 4.04 8.18 19.79
N ALA A 243 4.05 6.88 19.45
CA ALA A 243 5.07 5.99 19.95
C ALA A 243 6.43 6.28 19.29
N GLU A 244 7.52 6.08 20.05
CA GLU A 244 8.88 6.07 19.49
C GLU A 244 9.33 7.35 18.76
N GLN A 245 8.77 8.52 19.09
CA GLN A 245 9.13 9.83 18.50
C GLN A 245 10.64 10.08 18.39
N GLY A 246 11.45 9.58 19.32
CA GLY A 246 12.92 9.74 19.28
C GLY A 246 13.67 8.83 18.31
N GLN A 247 13.00 7.87 17.66
CA GLN A 247 13.63 6.94 16.70
C GLN A 247 13.51 7.41 15.24
N GLY A 248 12.50 8.24 14.93
CA GLY A 248 12.14 8.65 13.56
C GLY A 248 11.33 7.59 12.82
N TYR A 249 11.05 7.87 11.53
CA TYR A 249 10.25 7.03 10.62
C TYR A 249 8.81 6.80 11.09
N ASN A 250 8.29 7.68 11.93
CA ASN A 250 6.99 7.51 12.59
C ASN A 250 5.95 8.51 12.06
N HIS A 251 6.18 9.09 10.88
CA HIS A 251 5.26 10.01 10.23
C HIS A 251 4.97 9.57 8.80
N LEU A 252 3.71 9.59 8.37
CA LEU A 252 3.31 9.04 7.09
C LEU A 252 2.34 9.97 6.38
N TYR A 253 2.51 10.06 5.06
CA TYR A 253 1.51 10.68 4.21
C TYR A 253 0.47 9.65 3.75
N ALA A 254 -0.81 10.01 3.90
CA ALA A 254 -1.94 9.23 3.40
C ALA A 254 -2.59 9.99 2.23
N PHE A 255 -2.35 9.50 1.02
CA PHE A 255 -2.81 10.11 -0.22
C PHE A 255 -4.27 9.78 -0.51
N ASN A 256 -5.07 10.80 -0.78
CA ASN A 256 -6.47 10.71 -1.20
C ASN A 256 -6.76 11.66 -2.38
N PHE A 257 -7.74 11.35 -3.22
CA PHE A 257 -8.06 12.23 -4.36
C PHE A 257 -8.74 13.55 -3.96
N SER A 258 -9.06 13.70 -2.69
CA SER A 258 -9.74 14.88 -2.15
C SER A 258 -9.37 15.06 -0.68
N THR A 259 -9.42 16.31 -0.24
CA THR A 259 -9.39 16.70 1.18
C THR A 259 -10.40 15.88 1.99
N PRO A 260 -9.97 15.18 3.05
CA PRO A 260 -10.87 14.43 3.93
C PRO A 260 -11.88 15.36 4.63
N PRO A 261 -13.20 15.22 4.37
CA PRO A 261 -14.20 16.05 5.03
C PRO A 261 -14.31 15.67 6.52
N GLY A 262 -14.49 16.67 7.37
CA GLY A 262 -14.72 16.46 8.81
C GLY A 262 -13.50 16.02 9.62
N MET A 263 -12.31 16.04 9.04
CA MET A 263 -11.04 15.83 9.74
C MET A 263 -10.47 17.15 10.24
N ARG A 264 -9.75 17.13 11.36
CA ARG A 264 -8.92 18.24 11.84
C ARG A 264 -7.55 17.76 12.29
N VAL A 265 -6.59 18.68 12.28
CA VAL A 265 -5.36 18.51 13.08
C VAL A 265 -5.75 18.23 14.52
N CYS A 266 -5.00 17.35 15.20
CA CYS A 266 -5.27 16.79 16.52
C CYS A 266 -6.26 15.61 16.60
N ASP A 267 -6.97 15.27 15.53
CA ASP A 267 -7.80 14.06 15.56
C ASP A 267 -6.94 12.80 15.70
N ARG A 268 -7.47 11.82 16.44
CA ARG A 268 -6.82 10.52 16.67
C ARG A 268 -7.43 9.46 15.79
N PHE A 269 -6.62 8.52 15.30
CA PHE A 269 -7.15 7.39 14.54
C PHE A 269 -7.63 6.27 15.47
N GLU A 270 -8.80 5.74 15.19
CA GLU A 270 -9.26 4.44 15.69
C GLU A 270 -9.07 3.32 14.66
N TYR A 271 -8.85 3.70 13.40
CA TYR A 271 -8.64 2.80 12.28
C TYR A 271 -7.96 3.56 11.15
N LEU A 272 -6.93 2.96 10.56
CA LEU A 272 -6.25 3.45 9.36
C LEU A 272 -5.77 2.24 8.57
N ALA A 273 -6.18 2.15 7.31
CA ALA A 273 -5.73 1.11 6.39
C ALA A 273 -5.64 1.65 4.97
N GLY A 274 -4.89 0.97 4.10
CA GLY A 274 -4.82 1.27 2.67
C GLY A 274 -3.69 0.52 2.02
N THR A 275 -3.33 0.90 0.78
CA THR A 275 -2.25 0.25 0.04
C THR A 275 -0.96 1.03 0.23
N VAL A 276 0.09 0.35 0.69
CA VAL A 276 1.41 0.96 0.84
C VAL A 276 2.12 1.05 -0.50
N ASN A 277 2.56 2.26 -0.85
CA ASN A 277 3.20 2.55 -2.11
C ASN A 277 4.45 3.43 -1.90
N GLU A 278 5.46 3.20 -2.74
CA GLU A 278 6.57 4.13 -2.94
C GLU A 278 6.18 5.11 -4.05
N PHE A 279 6.11 6.40 -3.73
CA PHE A 279 5.70 7.40 -4.70
C PHE A 279 6.52 8.69 -4.57
N PHE A 280 7.15 9.09 -5.67
CA PHE A 280 8.08 10.22 -5.71
C PHE A 280 9.14 10.23 -4.60
N GLY A 281 9.66 9.05 -4.22
CA GLY A 281 10.77 8.93 -3.28
C GLY A 281 10.40 8.99 -1.81
N GLY A 282 9.11 8.83 -1.47
CA GLY A 282 8.65 8.62 -0.11
C GLY A 282 7.61 7.50 -0.02
N THR A 283 7.57 6.85 1.15
CA THR A 283 6.55 5.84 1.48
C THR A 283 5.22 6.53 1.82
N GLN A 284 4.12 6.08 1.22
CA GLN A 284 2.78 6.59 1.51
C GLN A 284 1.74 5.47 1.57
N ILE A 285 0.58 5.75 2.21
CA ILE A 285 -0.63 4.93 2.06
C ILE A 285 -1.54 5.57 1.02
N ALA A 286 -1.85 4.85 -0.05
CA ALA A 286 -2.81 5.25 -1.05
C ALA A 286 -4.20 4.68 -0.76
N PHE A 287 -5.24 5.42 -1.17
CA PHE A 287 -6.64 5.06 -0.99
C PHE A 287 -7.00 4.69 0.46
N PRO A 288 -6.69 5.58 1.43
CA PRO A 288 -6.84 5.27 2.84
C PRO A 288 -8.31 5.07 3.20
N SER A 289 -8.60 4.00 3.92
CA SER A 289 -9.81 3.84 4.73
C SER A 289 -9.47 4.19 6.16
N PHE A 290 -10.19 5.13 6.76
CA PHE A 290 -9.86 5.61 8.11
C PHE A 290 -11.11 5.92 8.92
N ARG A 291 -10.95 5.87 10.25
CA ARG A 291 -11.90 6.41 11.21
C ARG A 291 -11.12 7.21 12.23
N VAL A 292 -11.51 8.46 12.41
CA VAL A 292 -10.90 9.36 13.39
C VAL A 292 -11.90 9.78 14.45
N VAL A 293 -11.37 10.09 15.62
CA VAL A 293 -12.12 10.69 16.72
C VAL A 293 -11.44 11.98 17.19
N PRO A 294 -12.24 13.03 17.45
CA PRO A 294 -11.71 14.23 18.08
C PRO A 294 -11.17 13.91 19.48
N PRO A 295 -10.12 14.60 19.96
CA PRO A 295 -9.76 14.58 21.37
C PRO A 295 -10.98 14.92 22.24
N GLY A 296 -11.12 14.21 23.36
CA GLY A 296 -12.16 14.47 24.35
C GLY A 296 -12.13 15.92 24.83
N LYS A 297 -13.25 16.42 25.37
CA LYS A 297 -13.39 17.83 25.78
C LYS A 297 -12.28 18.33 26.70
N ASP A 298 -11.79 17.47 27.58
CA ASP A 298 -10.75 17.77 28.57
C ASP A 298 -9.39 17.14 28.21
N GLU A 299 -9.26 16.58 27.01
CA GLU A 299 -8.03 15.95 26.54
C GLU A 299 -7.25 16.94 25.65
N PRO A 300 -5.94 17.12 25.88
CA PRO A 300 -5.15 18.00 25.07
C PRO A 300 -4.97 17.46 23.65
N CYS A 301 -4.75 18.35 22.70
CA CYS A 301 -4.16 17.98 21.42
C CYS A 301 -2.76 17.38 21.66
N GLU A 302 -2.47 16.25 21.02
CA GLU A 302 -1.21 15.52 21.19
C GLU A 302 -0.28 15.63 19.98
N VAL A 303 -0.52 16.59 19.08
CA VAL A 303 0.40 16.87 17.96
C VAL A 303 1.77 17.25 18.55
N PRO A 304 2.86 16.56 18.19
CA PRO A 304 4.18 16.85 18.73
C PRO A 304 4.68 18.22 18.26
N GLU A 305 5.55 18.83 19.07
CA GLU A 305 6.28 20.02 18.62
C GLU A 305 7.16 19.68 17.41
N PRO A 306 7.38 20.62 16.48
CA PRO A 306 8.13 20.34 15.26
C PRO A 306 9.59 20.03 15.57
N GLU A 307 10.17 19.06 14.87
CA GLU A 307 11.62 18.82 14.91
C GLU A 307 12.35 19.99 14.24
N VAL A 308 13.39 20.51 14.90
CA VAL A 308 14.18 21.63 14.35
C VAL A 308 15.21 21.08 13.35
N ILE A 309 15.09 21.50 12.09
CA ILE A 309 16.08 21.16 11.06
C ILE A 309 17.27 22.10 11.20
N GLU A 310 18.36 21.57 11.74
CA GLU A 310 19.64 22.25 11.81
C GLU A 310 20.34 22.28 10.43
N PRO A 311 21.17 23.28 10.12
CA PRO A 311 21.79 23.40 8.79
C PRO A 311 22.64 22.19 8.36
N ALA A 312 23.23 21.46 9.30
CA ALA A 312 23.98 20.24 9.01
C ALA A 312 23.10 19.04 8.65
N MET A 313 21.86 19.02 9.14
CA MET A 313 20.89 17.95 8.91
C MET A 313 20.44 17.91 7.45
N VAL A 314 20.32 19.07 6.79
CA VAL A 314 19.87 19.18 5.39
C VAL A 314 20.72 18.35 4.41
N SER A 315 22.02 18.19 4.70
CA SER A 315 22.93 17.37 3.88
C SER A 315 23.00 15.89 4.30
N ASP A 316 22.40 15.52 5.43
CA ASP A 316 22.33 14.15 5.92
C ASP A 316 21.01 13.50 5.50
N ALA A 317 21.05 12.75 4.39
CA ALA A 317 19.87 12.10 3.84
C ALA A 317 19.19 11.16 4.85
N VAL A 318 19.95 10.46 5.71
CA VAL A 318 19.37 9.54 6.71
C VAL A 318 18.69 10.32 7.82
N ALA A 319 19.27 11.45 8.24
CA ALA A 319 18.64 12.30 9.24
C ALA A 319 17.36 12.93 8.71
N MET A 320 17.34 13.40 7.46
CA MET A 320 16.13 13.96 6.84
C MET A 320 15.05 12.90 6.61
N GLU A 321 15.43 11.69 6.18
CA GLU A 321 14.50 10.57 5.98
C GLU A 321 13.75 10.22 7.27
N LYS A 322 14.43 10.23 8.42
CA LYS A 322 13.82 9.94 9.73
C LYS A 322 12.64 10.86 10.08
N ILE A 323 12.60 12.06 9.52
CA ILE A 323 11.58 13.06 9.80
C ILE A 323 10.74 13.37 8.54
N GLU A 324 10.85 12.55 7.49
CA GLU A 324 9.97 12.64 6.32
C GLU A 324 8.51 12.55 6.77
N SER A 325 7.64 13.36 6.16
CA SER A 325 6.21 13.49 6.49
C SER A 325 5.93 14.02 7.90
N GLY A 326 6.97 14.24 8.71
CA GLY A 326 6.87 14.78 10.06
C GLY A 326 6.74 16.30 10.08
N LEU A 327 6.34 16.82 11.24
CA LEU A 327 6.29 18.26 11.49
C LEU A 327 7.70 18.76 11.80
N VAL A 328 8.16 19.76 11.05
CA VAL A 328 9.51 20.29 11.13
C VAL A 328 9.51 21.81 11.20
N ARG A 329 10.63 22.37 11.67
CA ARG A 329 10.83 23.82 11.77
C ARG A 329 12.23 24.21 11.32
N ILE A 330 12.30 25.26 10.51
CA ILE A 330 13.53 25.99 10.19
C ILE A 330 13.44 27.42 10.71
N SER A 331 14.57 28.07 10.99
CA SER A 331 14.61 29.43 11.52
C SER A 331 15.79 30.22 10.99
N GLY A 332 15.61 31.52 10.78
CA GLY A 332 16.68 32.43 10.35
C GLY A 332 17.16 32.22 8.91
N PHE A 333 16.33 31.61 8.05
CA PHE A 333 16.60 31.53 6.62
C PHE A 333 15.99 32.75 5.91
N HIS A 334 16.67 33.30 4.91
CA HIS A 334 16.14 34.32 4.02
C HIS A 334 15.65 33.72 2.70
N ILE A 335 14.63 34.37 2.12
CA ILE A 335 14.21 34.08 0.75
C ILE A 335 15.36 34.45 -0.18
N THR A 336 15.77 33.56 -1.08
CA THR A 336 16.91 33.81 -1.97
C THR A 336 16.76 35.13 -2.73
N ALA A 337 17.87 35.86 -2.88
CA ALA A 337 17.83 37.18 -3.51
C ALA A 337 17.43 37.14 -5.00
N ASN A 338 17.82 36.09 -5.74
CA ASN A 338 17.52 35.94 -7.17
C ASN A 338 16.32 35.03 -7.37
N PHE A 339 15.14 35.62 -7.56
CA PHE A 339 13.89 34.87 -7.62
C PHE A 339 12.81 35.62 -8.38
N GLY A 340 12.81 35.55 -9.72
CA GLY A 340 11.86 36.30 -10.54
C GLY A 340 11.60 35.76 -11.92
N LYS A 341 10.48 36.22 -12.47
CA LYS A 341 9.84 35.74 -13.70
C LYS A 341 10.60 35.95 -15.00
N ASN A 342 11.54 36.90 -15.03
CA ASN A 342 12.26 37.19 -16.25
C ASN A 342 13.30 36.08 -16.49
N ARG A 343 13.63 35.85 -17.77
CA ARG A 343 14.59 34.82 -18.17
C ARG A 343 15.96 35.07 -17.52
N ALA A 344 16.59 34.01 -17.07
CA ALA A 344 18.02 34.03 -16.75
C ALA A 344 18.82 34.41 -18.01
N VAL A 345 19.92 35.14 -17.82
CA VAL A 345 20.71 35.66 -18.94
C VAL A 345 22.06 34.96 -18.95
N GLU A 346 22.44 34.40 -20.09
CA GLU A 346 23.79 33.85 -20.28
C GLU A 346 24.83 34.98 -20.17
N SER A 347 25.91 34.73 -19.43
CA SER A 347 26.98 35.69 -19.19
C SER A 347 27.70 36.00 -20.50
N ALA A 348 27.75 37.28 -20.84
CA ALA A 348 28.52 37.76 -21.99
C ALA A 348 30.04 37.50 -21.86
N MET A 349 30.53 37.31 -20.63
CA MET A 349 31.94 37.06 -20.33
C MET A 349 32.28 35.56 -20.31
N PHE A 350 31.33 34.72 -19.93
CA PHE A 350 31.53 33.28 -19.76
C PHE A 350 30.39 32.51 -20.44
N PRO A 351 30.53 32.16 -21.73
CA PRO A 351 29.55 31.33 -22.42
C PRO A 351 29.28 30.02 -21.66
N GLY A 352 28.01 29.64 -21.56
CA GLY A 352 27.52 28.51 -20.78
C GLY A 352 27.34 28.80 -19.28
N VAL A 353 27.54 30.03 -18.81
CA VAL A 353 27.27 30.42 -17.41
C VAL A 353 26.07 31.37 -17.39
N TYR A 354 25.05 31.08 -16.59
CA TYR A 354 23.87 31.91 -16.41
C TYR A 354 24.03 32.85 -15.21
N GLU A 355 23.70 34.12 -15.44
CA GLU A 355 23.63 35.14 -14.40
C GLU A 355 22.19 35.28 -13.90
N PHE A 356 22.00 34.99 -12.61
CA PHE A 356 20.72 35.18 -11.93
C PHE A 356 20.69 36.55 -11.25
N LYS A 357 19.57 37.26 -11.41
CA LYS A 357 19.34 38.58 -10.80
C LYS A 357 18.03 38.56 -10.01
N PRO A 358 17.74 39.59 -9.18
CA PRO A 358 16.53 39.61 -8.38
C PRO A 358 15.26 39.26 -9.16
N ASP A 359 15.10 39.80 -10.37
CA ASP A 359 13.95 39.58 -11.24
C ASP A 359 14.17 38.52 -12.33
N GLN A 360 15.36 37.91 -12.43
CA GLN A 360 15.77 37.00 -13.50
C GLN A 360 16.26 35.65 -12.97
N SER A 361 15.34 34.69 -12.84
CA SER A 361 15.67 33.30 -12.47
C SER A 361 14.84 32.25 -13.20
N ASN A 362 14.16 32.64 -14.28
CA ASN A 362 13.39 31.73 -15.13
C ASN A 362 14.32 31.01 -16.11
N CYS A 363 14.39 29.67 -15.99
CA CYS A 363 15.17 28.81 -16.88
C CYS A 363 14.36 28.17 -18.01
N ASP A 364 13.07 28.47 -18.14
CA ASP A 364 12.32 28.27 -19.38
C ASP A 364 12.75 29.37 -20.38
N LEU A 365 13.75 29.04 -21.19
CA LEU A 365 14.39 30.00 -22.10
C LEU A 365 13.65 30.10 -23.44
N ASN A 366 12.73 29.17 -23.70
CA ASN A 366 11.96 29.10 -24.92
C ASN A 366 10.50 29.63 -24.77
N ASP A 367 10.05 29.89 -23.53
CA ASP A 367 8.70 30.31 -23.11
C ASP A 367 7.59 29.27 -23.42
N ASP A 368 7.85 27.97 -23.30
CA ASP A 368 6.83 26.92 -23.42
C ASP A 368 6.10 26.60 -22.10
N GLY A 369 6.52 27.25 -21.01
CA GLY A 369 5.98 27.10 -19.67
C GLY A 369 6.65 26.00 -18.84
N GLN A 370 7.69 25.34 -19.36
CA GLN A 370 8.41 24.26 -18.69
C GLN A 370 9.92 24.42 -18.87
N VAL A 371 10.70 23.76 -18.01
CA VAL A 371 12.14 23.64 -18.17
C VAL A 371 12.42 22.30 -18.83
N ASP A 372 12.98 22.29 -20.03
CA ASP A 372 13.48 21.08 -20.67
C ASP A 372 14.84 20.69 -20.07
N PHE A 373 14.84 19.69 -19.19
CA PHE A 373 16.07 19.19 -18.57
C PHE A 373 17.00 18.45 -19.54
N GLU A 374 16.50 18.00 -20.70
CA GLU A 374 17.32 17.41 -21.77
C GLU A 374 17.94 18.47 -22.68
N SER A 375 17.38 19.69 -22.69
CA SER A 375 17.94 20.83 -23.42
C SER A 375 19.29 21.25 -22.83
N PRO A 376 20.37 21.33 -23.64
CA PRO A 376 21.68 21.75 -23.16
C PRO A 376 21.72 23.15 -22.53
N THR A 377 20.76 24.01 -22.87
CA THR A 377 20.70 25.39 -22.35
C THR A 377 19.81 25.50 -21.12
N GLU A 378 18.61 24.92 -21.15
CA GLU A 378 17.65 25.03 -20.04
C GLU A 378 18.03 24.12 -18.88
N GLY A 379 18.44 22.88 -19.18
CA GLY A 379 19.01 21.97 -18.20
C GLY A 379 20.22 22.58 -17.48
N LEU A 380 21.15 23.17 -18.23
CA LEU A 380 22.33 23.85 -17.64
C LEU A 380 21.95 25.07 -16.81
N CYS A 381 21.01 25.90 -17.27
CA CYS A 381 20.48 27.02 -16.47
C CYS A 381 19.90 26.51 -15.15
N SER A 382 19.06 25.47 -15.21
CA SER A 382 18.38 24.90 -14.05
C SER A 382 19.36 24.28 -13.06
N GLU A 383 20.38 23.55 -13.54
CA GLU A 383 21.46 22.99 -12.72
C GLU A 383 22.28 24.10 -12.02
N GLN A 384 22.59 25.19 -12.73
CA GLN A 384 23.31 26.32 -12.15
C GLN A 384 22.48 27.09 -11.13
N CYS A 385 21.17 27.28 -11.38
CA CYS A 385 20.28 27.84 -10.37
C CYS A 385 20.17 26.89 -9.17
N THR A 386 20.05 25.58 -9.40
CA THR A 386 19.94 24.55 -8.37
C THR A 386 21.17 24.50 -7.46
N SER A 387 22.37 24.64 -8.03
CA SER A 387 23.63 24.70 -7.27
C SER A 387 23.90 26.03 -6.55
N SER A 388 23.24 27.11 -6.97
CA SER A 388 23.32 28.40 -6.30
C SER A 388 22.43 28.47 -5.05
N THR A 389 23.03 28.85 -3.92
CA THR A 389 22.32 29.10 -2.65
C THR A 389 21.42 30.32 -2.70
N GLU A 390 21.60 31.21 -3.67
CA GLU A 390 20.86 32.48 -3.80
C GLU A 390 19.94 32.51 -5.03
N CYS A 391 19.66 31.36 -5.65
CA CYS A 391 18.73 31.27 -6.78
C CYS A 391 17.54 30.36 -6.47
N SER A 392 16.33 30.90 -6.63
CA SER A 392 15.09 30.14 -6.73
C SER A 392 14.59 30.17 -8.17
N GLU A 393 14.51 28.99 -8.80
CA GLU A 393 14.09 28.86 -10.20
C GLU A 393 12.60 29.20 -10.32
N TRP A 394 12.27 30.12 -11.23
CA TRP A 394 10.92 30.68 -11.31
C TRP A 394 9.88 29.71 -11.83
N THR A 395 10.20 28.88 -12.83
CA THR A 395 9.23 27.98 -13.45
C THR A 395 8.78 26.89 -12.49
N SER A 396 9.70 26.34 -11.69
CA SER A 396 9.42 25.44 -10.58
C SER A 396 8.50 26.06 -9.54
N TYR A 397 8.77 27.32 -9.14
CA TYR A 397 7.87 28.06 -8.25
C TYR A 397 6.49 28.29 -8.88
N SER A 398 6.44 28.72 -10.14
CA SER A 398 5.17 29.00 -10.82
C SER A 398 4.32 27.74 -11.00
N ALA A 399 4.94 26.58 -11.18
CA ALA A 399 4.24 25.32 -11.40
C ALA A 399 3.85 24.63 -10.09
N ARG A 400 4.64 24.76 -9.03
CA ARG A 400 4.51 23.94 -7.80
C ARG A 400 4.43 24.75 -6.49
N GLY A 401 4.74 26.03 -6.52
CA GLY A 401 4.84 26.89 -5.33
C GLY A 401 6.14 26.74 -4.54
N ASN A 402 7.06 25.85 -4.96
CA ASN A 402 8.32 25.60 -4.26
C ASN A 402 9.34 26.69 -4.59
N TYR A 403 9.99 27.23 -3.57
CA TYR A 403 11.14 28.14 -3.73
C TYR A 403 12.18 27.85 -2.65
N LYS A 404 13.41 28.32 -2.87
CA LYS A 404 14.51 28.11 -1.94
C LYS A 404 14.55 29.20 -0.89
N VAL A 405 14.99 28.80 0.30
CA VAL A 405 15.46 29.69 1.35
C VAL A 405 16.89 29.31 1.72
N SER A 406 17.68 30.29 2.14
CA SER A 406 19.11 30.15 2.40
C SER A 406 19.46 30.80 3.73
N ASN A 407 20.46 30.30 4.44
CA ASN A 407 21.07 31.00 5.56
C ASN A 407 22.51 31.46 5.25
N GLY A 408 22.87 31.43 3.96
CA GLY A 408 24.21 31.72 3.45
C GLY A 408 25.16 30.52 3.39
N SER A 409 24.93 29.46 4.17
CA SER A 409 25.74 28.22 4.12
C SER A 409 24.98 27.02 3.59
N THR A 410 23.68 26.93 3.88
CA THR A 410 22.79 25.83 3.53
C THR A 410 21.53 26.41 2.89
N MET A 411 20.92 25.63 1.99
CA MET A 411 19.64 25.96 1.38
C MET A 411 18.68 24.77 1.49
N ILE A 412 17.39 25.06 1.62
CA ILE A 412 16.29 24.08 1.60
C ILE A 412 15.11 24.68 0.83
N GLN A 413 14.22 23.84 0.29
CA GLN A 413 12.99 24.32 -0.33
C GLN A 413 11.90 24.53 0.72
N VAL A 414 11.02 25.48 0.46
CA VAL A 414 9.79 25.68 1.21
C VAL A 414 8.63 25.87 0.25
N ASN A 415 7.43 25.57 0.72
CA ASN A 415 6.18 25.88 0.04
C ASN A 415 5.23 26.60 1.00
N THR A 416 4.87 27.83 0.63
CA THR A 416 4.02 28.73 1.41
C THR A 416 2.67 29.01 0.74
N SER A 417 2.25 28.15 -0.20
CA SER A 417 0.97 28.30 -0.90
C SER A 417 -0.24 28.32 0.03
N THR A 418 -0.13 27.67 1.19
CA THR A 418 -1.19 27.63 2.23
C THR A 418 -1.25 28.89 3.10
N VAL A 419 -0.36 29.85 2.87
CA VAL A 419 -0.29 31.11 3.62
C VAL A 419 -0.91 32.22 2.79
N GLY A 420 -2.23 32.37 2.92
CA GLY A 420 -2.99 33.39 2.19
C GLY A 420 -2.39 34.80 2.32
N GLY A 421 -2.17 35.45 1.16
CA GLY A 421 -1.67 36.82 1.08
C GLY A 421 -0.16 36.98 1.20
N PHE A 422 0.60 35.90 1.37
CA PHE A 422 2.05 35.93 1.32
C PHE A 422 2.57 35.72 -0.11
N ASP A 423 3.36 36.66 -0.62
CA ASP A 423 4.05 36.54 -1.91
C ASP A 423 5.57 36.52 -1.66
N PRO A 424 6.24 35.37 -1.80
CA PRO A 424 7.67 35.28 -1.52
C PRO A 424 8.51 36.12 -2.49
N THR A 425 8.00 36.40 -3.69
CA THR A 425 8.73 37.14 -4.71
C THR A 425 8.80 38.64 -4.39
N SER A 426 7.82 39.21 -3.68
CA SER A 426 7.90 40.60 -3.19
C SER A 426 8.79 40.75 -1.95
N HIS A 427 9.20 39.64 -1.33
CA HIS A 427 10.01 39.60 -0.11
C HIS A 427 11.40 38.98 -0.31
N ARG A 428 11.89 38.93 -1.56
CA ARG A 428 13.26 38.51 -1.92
C ARG A 428 14.33 39.09 -0.99
N GLY A 429 15.25 38.25 -0.52
CA GLY A 429 16.34 38.62 0.38
C GLY A 429 15.92 38.89 1.83
N GLN A 430 14.61 38.89 2.15
CA GLN A 430 14.15 39.09 3.52
C GLN A 430 14.20 37.78 4.31
N VAL A 431 14.44 37.92 5.62
CA VAL A 431 14.49 36.81 6.56
C VAL A 431 13.07 36.34 6.88
N LEU A 432 12.88 35.02 6.83
CA LEU A 432 11.77 34.34 7.46
C LEU A 432 12.24 33.94 8.87
N ASP A 433 11.61 34.51 9.89
CA ASP A 433 12.02 34.27 11.28
C ASP A 433 11.86 32.78 11.60
N VAL A 434 10.71 32.20 11.22
CA VAL A 434 10.39 30.77 11.37
C VAL A 434 9.53 30.30 10.19
N VAL A 435 9.84 29.10 9.68
CA VAL A 435 8.93 28.33 8.83
C VAL A 435 8.70 26.99 9.50
N THR A 436 7.44 26.68 9.82
CA THR A 436 6.99 25.37 10.31
C THR A 436 6.22 24.66 9.19
N GLY A 437 6.17 23.35 9.18
CA GLY A 437 5.41 22.64 8.16
C GLY A 437 5.68 21.15 8.19
N THR A 438 5.11 20.40 7.26
CA THR A 438 5.49 19.00 7.06
C THR A 438 6.65 18.89 6.09
N LEU A 439 7.61 18.02 6.39
CA LEU A 439 8.71 17.74 5.48
C LEU A 439 8.28 16.76 4.39
N ARG A 440 8.63 17.04 3.14
CA ARG A 440 8.37 16.15 2.01
C ARG A 440 9.64 15.94 1.19
N ASN A 441 9.91 14.68 0.82
CA ASN A 441 10.88 14.32 -0.19
C ASN A 441 10.22 14.35 -1.58
N PHE A 442 10.94 14.80 -2.60
CA PHE A 442 10.53 14.66 -3.99
C PHE A 442 11.69 14.08 -4.80
N SER A 443 11.54 12.84 -5.26
CA SER A 443 12.53 12.18 -6.10
C SER A 443 12.71 12.93 -7.43
N GLY A 444 13.96 13.16 -7.83
CA GLY A 444 14.30 13.68 -9.16
C GLY A 444 15.17 14.93 -9.19
N GLY A 445 15.69 15.41 -8.06
CA GLY A 445 16.63 16.53 -7.99
C GLY A 445 17.83 16.29 -7.06
N SER A 446 18.65 17.33 -6.89
CA SER A 446 19.74 17.38 -5.90
C SER A 446 19.35 18.08 -4.60
N LEU A 447 18.19 18.76 -4.59
CA LEU A 447 17.52 19.39 -3.45
C LEU A 447 16.12 18.80 -3.34
N ASN A 448 15.98 17.72 -2.60
CA ASN A 448 14.75 16.92 -2.61
C ASN A 448 13.81 17.20 -1.43
N TRP A 449 14.25 18.01 -0.47
CA TRP A 449 13.50 18.27 0.76
C TRP A 449 12.79 19.62 0.72
N THR A 450 11.47 19.58 0.88
CA THR A 450 10.60 20.76 0.96
C THR A 450 9.88 20.81 2.30
N VAL A 451 9.92 21.95 2.98
CA VAL A 451 9.05 22.23 4.13
C VAL A 451 7.76 22.86 3.62
N GLU A 452 6.65 22.15 3.73
CA GLU A 452 5.35 22.62 3.28
C GLU A 452 4.52 23.13 4.47
N THR A 453 4.23 24.43 4.49
CA THR A 453 3.38 25.04 5.51
C THR A 453 1.97 24.44 5.49
N ARG A 454 1.33 24.34 6.66
CA ARG A 454 -0.02 23.78 6.80
C ARG A 454 -1.12 24.83 6.70
N CYS A 455 -0.81 26.04 7.16
CA CYS A 455 -1.66 27.23 7.13
C CYS A 455 -0.82 28.47 7.48
N SER A 456 -1.44 29.65 7.57
CA SER A 456 -0.76 30.90 7.95
C SER A 456 -0.08 30.90 9.32
N ASP A 457 -0.49 30.02 10.25
CA ASP A 457 0.13 29.90 11.57
C ASP A 457 1.58 29.40 11.53
N ASP A 458 1.98 28.80 10.41
CA ASP A 458 3.28 28.16 10.25
C ASP A 458 4.37 29.11 9.73
N LEU A 459 4.02 30.35 9.34
CA LEU A 459 4.96 31.31 8.78
C LEU A 459 5.10 32.56 9.67
N VAL A 460 6.29 32.74 10.24
CA VAL A 460 6.63 33.89 11.09
C VAL A 460 7.59 34.80 10.36
N CYS A 461 7.16 36.04 10.12
CA CYS A 461 7.96 37.07 9.47
C CYS A 461 7.26 38.44 9.57
N GLN A 462 7.88 39.50 9.04
CA GLN A 462 7.31 40.86 9.02
C GLN A 462 6.44 41.17 7.77
N ALA A 463 6.28 40.21 6.87
CA ALA A 463 5.49 40.36 5.64
C ALA A 463 3.98 40.26 5.89
N THR A 464 3.21 40.68 4.89
CA THR A 464 1.76 40.41 4.86
C THR A 464 1.51 38.90 4.78
N GLY A 465 0.54 38.40 5.55
CA GLY A 465 0.21 36.97 5.64
C GLY A 465 0.96 36.22 6.75
N CYS A 466 2.09 36.74 7.23
CA CYS A 466 2.84 36.16 8.34
C CYS A 466 2.23 36.48 9.71
N ILE A 467 2.41 35.57 10.67
CA ILE A 467 2.10 35.81 12.08
C ILE A 467 3.34 36.38 12.81
N PRO A 468 3.18 37.10 13.94
CA PRO A 468 4.29 37.79 14.60
C PRO A 468 5.18 36.89 15.47
N ALA A 469 4.72 35.69 15.83
CA ALA A 469 5.44 34.75 16.69
C ALA A 469 4.96 33.32 16.45
N PRO A 470 5.82 32.29 16.60
CA PRO A 470 5.43 30.90 16.39
C PRO A 470 4.37 30.47 17.41
N LYS A 471 3.39 29.70 16.94
CA LYS A 471 2.41 29.02 17.79
C LYS A 471 2.88 27.61 18.15
N PRO A 472 2.46 27.07 19.31
CA PRO A 472 2.66 25.66 19.62
C PRO A 472 1.87 24.77 18.66
N SER A 473 2.34 23.55 18.42
CA SER A 473 1.71 22.59 17.51
C SER A 473 0.27 22.24 17.89
N THR A 474 -0.06 22.38 19.17
CA THR A 474 -1.37 22.11 19.75
C THR A 474 -2.40 23.22 19.51
N GLU A 475 -1.97 24.37 18.97
CA GLU A 475 -2.82 25.50 18.62
C GLU A 475 -2.74 25.86 17.13
N ALA A 476 -1.56 25.66 16.51
CA ALA A 476 -1.30 26.00 15.12
C ALA A 476 -2.13 25.13 14.16
N CYS A 477 -2.89 25.77 13.28
CA CYS A 477 -3.70 25.10 12.25
C CYS A 477 -4.73 24.10 12.80
N VAL A 478 -5.12 24.22 14.08
CA VAL A 478 -6.12 23.36 14.72
C VAL A 478 -7.52 23.90 14.46
N ARG A 479 -8.09 23.49 13.32
CA ARG A 479 -9.46 23.81 12.94
C ARG A 479 -10.09 22.67 12.16
N LEU A 480 -11.41 22.56 12.27
CA LEU A 480 -12.18 21.60 11.47
C LEU A 480 -12.15 22.02 10.01
N ARG A 481 -11.82 21.07 9.12
CA ARG A 481 -11.95 21.29 7.68
C ARG A 481 -13.41 21.19 7.26
N THR A 482 -13.91 22.18 6.54
CA THR A 482 -15.23 22.22 5.91
C THR A 482 -15.13 21.95 4.41
N GLU A 483 -16.22 21.54 3.75
CA GLU A 483 -16.21 21.26 2.31
C GLU A 483 -15.76 22.47 1.46
N ASP A 484 -16.05 23.68 1.94
CA ASP A 484 -15.68 24.94 1.28
C ASP A 484 -14.18 25.31 1.43
N ASP A 485 -13.41 24.57 2.23
CA ASP A 485 -12.01 24.92 2.49
C ASP A 485 -11.11 24.78 1.26
N ASN A 486 -11.48 23.98 0.28
CA ASN A 486 -10.70 23.88 -0.96
C ASN A 486 -10.80 25.15 -1.82
N ASP A 487 -11.80 25.99 -1.56
CA ASP A 487 -12.05 27.24 -2.28
C ASP A 487 -11.62 28.49 -1.48
N ASP A 488 -11.13 28.31 -0.24
CA ASP A 488 -10.65 29.42 0.58
C ASP A 488 -9.19 29.76 0.20
N PRO A 489 -8.91 30.96 -0.34
CA PRO A 489 -7.54 31.39 -0.65
C PRO A 489 -6.63 31.56 0.58
N ALA A 490 -7.14 31.37 1.80
CA ALA A 490 -6.37 31.32 3.03
C ALA A 490 -5.84 29.91 3.38
N ASN A 491 -6.04 28.91 2.51
CA ASN A 491 -5.69 27.51 2.73
C ASN A 491 -4.55 26.94 1.92
#